data_AF-A0A0D2JAW6-F1
#
_entry.id   AF-A0A0D2JAW6-F1
#
_cell.length_a   1.000
_cell.length_b   1.000
_cell.length_c   1.000
_cell.angle_alpha   90.00
_cell.angle_beta   90.00
_cell.angle_gamma   90.00
#
_symmetry.space_group_name_H-M   'P 1'
#
loop_
_entity.id
_entity.type
_entity.pdbx_description
1 polymer ?
#
loop_
_entity_poly.entity_id
_entity_poly.type
_entity_poly.pdbx_seq_one_letter_code
_entity_poly.pdbx_strand_id
1 'polypeptide(L)'
;MAVAAPRLIQQVLPEQLQAAAAELTPYFVDSFGNSTRIDYGTGHETTFAALLYCLAALGVVGDEDRVALVNVVFEKYLRLMRTVQTTYWLEPAGSHGVWGLDDYQFLPFVW
;
A
#
# COMPACT_ATOMS: atom_id res chain seq x y z
N MET A 1 -0.89 -9.62 10.60
CA MET A 1 -1.63 -8.62 9.82
C MET A 1 -2.81 -9.25 9.05
N ALA A 2 -2.59 -10.32 8.28
CA ALA A 2 -3.62 -10.94 7.42
C ALA A 2 -4.95 -11.27 8.14
N VAL A 3 -4.92 -11.77 9.38
CA VAL A 3 -6.13 -12.10 10.15
C VAL A 3 -6.98 -10.87 10.48
N ALA A 4 -6.35 -9.72 10.70
CA ALA A 4 -7.04 -8.48 11.06
C ALA A 4 -7.40 -7.61 9.84
N ALA A 5 -6.81 -7.89 8.67
CA ALA A 5 -6.95 -7.08 7.47
C ALA A 5 -8.41 -6.88 7.01
N PRO A 6 -9.28 -7.93 6.95
CA PRO A 6 -10.68 -7.74 6.59
C PRO A 6 -11.38 -6.72 7.50
N ARG A 7 -11.16 -6.84 8.82
CA ARG A 7 -11.77 -5.92 9.80
C ARG A 7 -11.26 -4.49 9.62
N LEU A 8 -9.97 -4.30 9.35
CA LEU A 8 -9.39 -2.97 9.14
C LEU A 8 -9.97 -2.30 7.88
N ILE A 9 -10.13 -3.07 6.79
CA ILE A 9 -10.77 -2.57 5.57
C ILE A 9 -12.24 -2.22 5.80
N GLN A 10 -12.98 -3.09 6.51
CA GLN A 10 -14.39 -2.83 6.85
C GLN A 10 -14.59 -1.56 7.66
N GLN A 11 -13.61 -1.16 8.49
CA GLN A 11 -13.66 0.10 9.25
C GLN A 11 -13.51 1.35 8.40
N VAL A 12 -12.92 1.24 7.20
CA VAL A 12 -12.76 2.35 6.26
C VAL A 12 -13.96 2.46 5.33
N LEU A 13 -14.63 1.34 5.04
CA LEU A 13 -15.75 1.30 4.11
C LEU A 13 -17.07 1.73 4.76
N PRO A 14 -17.94 2.47 4.03
CA PRO A 14 -19.30 2.71 4.48
C PRO A 14 -20.13 1.42 4.48
N GLU A 15 -21.24 1.40 5.22
CA GLU A 15 -22.08 0.21 5.43
C GLU A 15 -22.55 -0.44 4.12
N GLN A 16 -22.86 0.38 3.11
CA GLN A 16 -23.33 -0.06 1.79
C GLN A 16 -22.26 -0.79 0.98
N LEU A 17 -20.98 -0.58 1.29
CA LEU A 17 -19.84 -1.12 0.54
C LEU A 17 -19.09 -2.23 1.29
N GLN A 18 -19.63 -2.73 2.41
CA GLN A 18 -18.95 -3.73 3.25
C GLN A 18 -18.58 -5.01 2.48
N ALA A 19 -19.35 -5.38 1.45
CA ALA A 19 -19.05 -6.53 0.59
C ALA A 19 -17.74 -6.36 -0.21
N ALA A 20 -17.35 -5.12 -0.53
CA ALA A 20 -16.10 -4.82 -1.25
C ALA A 20 -14.85 -5.16 -0.41
N ALA A 21 -14.99 -5.32 0.92
CA ALA A 21 -13.87 -5.68 1.78
C ALA A 21 -13.20 -7.00 1.36
N ALA A 22 -13.96 -7.95 0.82
CA ALA A 22 -13.42 -9.22 0.33
C ALA A 22 -12.41 -9.02 -0.81
N GLU A 23 -12.70 -8.09 -1.72
CA GLU A 23 -11.85 -7.75 -2.87
C GLU A 23 -10.67 -6.85 -2.46
N LEU A 24 -10.89 -5.89 -1.54
CA LEU A 24 -9.85 -4.94 -1.14
C LEU A 24 -8.82 -5.53 -0.17
N THR A 25 -9.20 -6.55 0.60
CA THR A 25 -8.32 -7.16 1.61
C THR A 25 -7.01 -7.71 1.00
N PRO A 26 -7.02 -8.47 -0.10
CA PRO A 26 -5.80 -8.93 -0.76
C PRO A 26 -4.82 -7.79 -1.10
N TYR A 27 -5.32 -6.68 -1.68
CA TYR A 27 -4.46 -5.53 -2.00
C TYR A 27 -3.80 -4.98 -0.73
N PHE A 28 -4.57 -4.82 0.34
CA PHE A 28 -4.03 -4.33 1.61
C PHE A 28 -2.99 -5.29 2.20
N VAL A 29 -3.24 -6.59 2.22
CA VAL A 29 -2.31 -7.57 2.78
C VAL A 29 -0.99 -7.61 2.00
N ASP A 30 -1.07 -7.55 0.67
CA ASP A 30 0.10 -7.62 -0.20
C ASP A 30 0.84 -6.27 -0.33
N SER A 31 0.33 -5.18 0.27
CA SER A 31 0.97 -3.86 0.23
C SER A 31 2.25 -3.73 1.06
N PHE A 32 2.57 -4.71 1.92
CA PHE A 32 3.60 -4.56 2.96
C PHE A 32 4.81 -5.49 2.79
N GLY A 33 4.97 -6.11 1.62
CA GLY A 33 6.05 -7.05 1.34
C GLY A 33 5.65 -8.51 1.48
N ASN A 34 6.57 -9.41 1.18
CA ASN A 34 6.35 -10.84 1.26
C ASN A 34 6.92 -11.43 2.56
N SER A 35 6.08 -12.07 3.37
CA SER A 35 6.53 -12.65 4.65
C SER A 35 7.44 -13.86 4.51
N THR A 36 7.37 -14.59 3.39
CA THR A 36 8.18 -15.81 3.17
C THR A 36 9.56 -15.46 2.65
N ARG A 37 9.64 -14.52 1.71
CA ARG A 37 10.91 -14.03 1.15
C ARG A 37 11.55 -12.93 1.99
N ILE A 38 10.79 -12.31 2.89
CA ILE A 38 11.24 -11.17 3.72
C ILE A 38 11.74 -10.05 2.80
N ASP A 39 10.97 -9.74 1.77
CA ASP A 39 11.31 -8.74 0.76
C ASP A 39 10.19 -7.71 0.59
N TYR A 40 10.55 -6.57 0.03
CA TYR A 40 9.62 -5.51 -0.35
C TYR A 40 10.15 -4.80 -1.60
N GLY A 41 9.26 -4.29 -2.45
CA GLY A 41 9.65 -3.52 -3.63
C GLY A 41 8.47 -2.77 -4.26
N THR A 42 8.71 -2.22 -5.44
CA THR A 42 7.77 -1.35 -6.16
C THR A 42 6.44 -2.04 -6.50
N GLY A 43 6.42 -3.37 -6.62
CA GLY A 43 5.18 -4.13 -6.78
C GLY A 43 4.25 -3.98 -5.58
N HIS A 44 4.77 -4.13 -4.36
CA HIS A 44 4.00 -3.97 -3.13
C HIS A 44 3.53 -2.52 -2.92
N GLU A 45 4.40 -1.56 -3.26
CA GLU A 45 4.05 -0.13 -3.32
C GLU A 45 2.88 0.13 -4.28
N THR A 46 2.94 -0.46 -5.48
CA THR A 46 1.89 -0.35 -6.50
C THR A 46 0.59 -0.98 -6.03
N THR A 47 0.64 -2.10 -5.32
CA THR A 47 -0.54 -2.71 -4.71
C THR A 47 -1.21 -1.76 -3.71
N PHE A 48 -0.44 -1.01 -2.92
CA PHE A 48 -1.00 0.00 -2.03
C PHE A 48 -1.66 1.15 -2.80
N ALA A 49 -1.01 1.64 -3.86
CA ALA A 49 -1.61 2.65 -4.73
C ALA A 49 -2.90 2.15 -5.41
N ALA A 50 -2.96 0.87 -5.80
CA ALA A 50 -4.16 0.25 -6.35
C ALA A 50 -5.29 0.20 -5.31
N LEU A 51 -5.00 -0.10 -4.05
CA LEU A 51 -5.98 0.00 -2.96
C LEU A 51 -6.56 1.41 -2.84
N LEU A 52 -5.71 2.45 -2.86
CA LEU A 52 -6.17 3.85 -2.81
C LEU A 52 -7.03 4.20 -4.02
N TYR A 53 -6.64 3.73 -5.21
CA TYR A 53 -7.44 3.87 -6.42
C TYR A 53 -8.82 3.22 -6.28
N CYS A 54 -8.90 2.00 -5.75
CA CYS A 54 -10.18 1.32 -5.54
C CYS A 54 -11.08 2.07 -4.56
N LEU A 55 -10.52 2.64 -3.48
CA LEU A 55 -11.30 3.48 -2.55
C LEU A 55 -11.88 4.72 -3.26
N ALA A 56 -11.09 5.38 -4.13
CA ALA A 56 -11.57 6.49 -4.92
C ALA A 56 -12.63 6.06 -5.96
N ALA A 57 -12.41 4.95 -6.65
CA ALA A 57 -13.33 4.41 -7.65
C ALA A 57 -14.68 3.97 -7.05
N LEU A 58 -14.67 3.52 -5.79
CA LEU A 58 -15.88 3.19 -5.03
C LEU A 58 -16.57 4.43 -4.43
N GLY A 59 -15.99 5.63 -4.58
CA GLY A 59 -16.52 6.88 -4.02
C GLY A 59 -16.37 6.98 -2.50
N VAL A 60 -15.47 6.21 -1.89
CA VAL A 60 -15.14 6.30 -0.45
C VAL A 60 -14.37 7.59 -0.16
N VAL A 61 -13.59 8.05 -1.14
CA VAL A 61 -12.83 9.31 -1.11
C VAL A 61 -13.16 10.12 -2.36
N GLY A 62 -13.36 11.42 -2.17
CA GLY A 62 -13.77 12.34 -3.22
C GLY A 62 -12.61 12.90 -4.02
N ASP A 63 -12.93 13.74 -5.00
CA ASP A 63 -11.92 14.43 -5.82
C ASP A 63 -11.13 15.46 -5.00
N GLU A 64 -11.79 16.05 -4.00
CA GLU A 64 -11.21 16.95 -3.00
C GLU A 64 -10.14 16.27 -2.13
N ASP A 65 -10.23 14.94 -1.96
CA ASP A 65 -9.33 14.18 -1.09
C ASP A 65 -8.07 13.69 -1.82
N ARG A 66 -8.00 13.79 -3.15
CA ARG A 66 -6.90 13.22 -3.96
C ARG A 66 -5.52 13.70 -3.52
N VAL A 67 -5.40 15.00 -3.20
CA VAL A 67 -4.14 15.58 -2.70
C VAL A 67 -3.79 15.02 -1.32
N ALA A 68 -4.80 14.82 -0.46
CA ALA A 68 -4.60 14.24 0.87
C ALA A 68 -4.26 12.74 0.82
N LEU A 69 -4.77 11.98 -0.16
CA LEU A 69 -4.38 10.58 -0.36
C LEU A 69 -2.87 10.45 -0.56
N VAL A 70 -2.26 11.33 -1.33
CA VAL A 70 -0.81 11.33 -1.54
C VAL A 70 -0.07 11.90 -0.32
N ASN A 71 -0.38 13.14 0.05
CA ASN A 71 0.42 13.89 1.03
C ASN A 71 0.21 13.47 2.49
N VAL A 72 -0.86 12.72 2.79
CA VAL A 72 -1.17 12.26 4.14
C VAL A 72 -1.19 10.74 4.23
N VAL A 73 -1.95 10.06 3.36
CA VAL A 73 -2.10 8.60 3.48
C VAL A 73 -0.86 7.89 2.96
N PHE A 74 -0.42 8.21 1.74
CA PHE A 74 0.75 7.59 1.14
C PHE A 74 2.05 7.98 1.87
N GLU A 75 2.16 9.24 2.32
CA GLU A 75 3.28 9.68 3.17
C GLU A 75 3.41 8.83 4.45
N LYS A 76 2.29 8.55 5.15
CA LYS A 76 2.27 7.68 6.33
C LYS A 76 2.64 6.23 5.99
N TYR A 77 2.18 5.74 4.84
CA TYR A 77 2.57 4.42 4.33
C TYR A 77 4.10 4.34 4.10
N LEU A 78 4.71 5.35 3.48
CA LEU A 78 6.16 5.39 3.27
C LEU A 78 6.93 5.43 4.60
N ARG A 79 6.47 6.19 5.59
CA ARG A 79 7.10 6.19 6.93
C ARG A 79 7.03 4.82 7.59
N LEU A 80 5.88 4.16 7.51
CA LEU A 80 5.73 2.79 8.00
C LEU A 80 6.69 1.86 7.26
N MET A 81 6.74 1.93 5.92
CA MET A 81 7.57 1.04 5.14
C MET A 81 9.06 1.24 5.39
N ARG A 82 9.53 2.48 5.53
CA ARG A 82 10.92 2.76 5.94
C ARG A 82 11.24 2.12 7.28
N THR A 83 10.33 2.21 8.24
CA THR A 83 10.50 1.59 9.56
C THR A 83 10.59 0.06 9.44
N VAL A 84 9.69 -0.56 8.67
CA VAL A 84 9.67 -2.02 8.47
C VAL A 84 10.94 -2.48 7.75
N GLN A 85 11.34 -1.80 6.67
CA GLN A 85 12.57 -2.08 5.91
C GLN A 85 13.79 -2.06 6.82
N THR A 86 13.96 -1.02 7.65
CA THR A 86 15.13 -0.92 8.54
C THR A 86 15.05 -1.86 9.74
N THR A 87 13.85 -2.14 10.26
CA THR A 87 13.68 -2.97 11.47
C THR A 87 13.88 -4.45 11.16
N TYR A 88 13.40 -4.90 10.01
CA TYR A 88 13.44 -6.31 9.61
C TYR A 88 14.48 -6.62 8.54
N TRP A 89 15.25 -5.63 8.10
CA TRP A 89 16.22 -5.75 7.00
C TRP A 89 15.62 -6.46 5.79
N LEU A 90 14.50 -5.92 5.31
CA LEU A 90 13.84 -6.48 4.13
C LEU A 90 14.79 -6.46 2.93
N GLU A 91 14.76 -7.51 2.12
CA GLU A 91 15.50 -7.53 0.86
C GLU A 91 14.77 -6.69 -0.22
N PRO A 92 15.50 -6.00 -1.11
CA PRO A 92 14.92 -5.36 -2.29
C PRO A 92 14.28 -6.39 -3.23
N ALA A 93 12.96 -6.38 -3.36
CA ALA A 93 12.22 -7.27 -4.25
C ALA A 93 12.30 -6.76 -5.69
N GLY A 94 12.76 -7.61 -6.61
CA GLY A 94 12.80 -7.28 -8.04
C GLY A 94 13.77 -6.16 -8.40
N SER A 95 14.88 -6.02 -7.64
CA SER A 95 15.85 -4.96 -7.91
C SER A 95 16.36 -5.02 -9.35
N HIS A 96 16.38 -3.88 -10.03
CA HIS A 96 16.97 -3.72 -11.37
C HIS A 96 18.51 -3.54 -11.30
N GLY A 97 19.13 -3.89 -10.17
CA GLY A 97 20.53 -3.61 -9.87
C GLY A 97 20.81 -2.10 -9.84
N VAL A 98 22.01 -1.72 -10.27
CA VAL A 98 22.51 -0.32 -10.21
C VAL A 98 21.76 0.64 -11.16
N TRP A 99 20.84 0.12 -11.98
CA TRP A 99 20.00 0.92 -12.88
C TRP A 99 18.61 1.20 -12.32
N GLY A 100 18.29 0.68 -11.12
CA GLY A 100 17.08 1.04 -10.38
C GLY A 100 17.17 2.45 -9.83
N LEU A 101 16.03 3.16 -9.79
CA LEU A 101 15.95 4.51 -9.21
C LEU A 101 16.18 4.48 -7.69
N ASP A 102 15.57 3.51 -7.02
CA ASP A 102 15.68 3.21 -5.60
C ASP A 102 15.41 1.71 -5.40
N ASP A 103 15.91 1.15 -4.31
CA ASP A 103 15.82 -0.29 -4.02
C ASP A 103 14.39 -0.75 -3.70
N TYR A 104 13.52 0.14 -3.19
CA TYR A 104 12.20 -0.22 -2.69
C TYR A 104 11.05 0.56 -3.33
N GLN A 105 11.24 1.85 -3.62
CA GLN A 105 10.16 2.77 -3.96
C GLN A 105 10.32 3.35 -5.38
N PHE A 106 9.21 3.75 -5.99
CA PHE A 106 9.23 4.52 -7.24
C PHE A 106 8.26 5.69 -7.21
N LEU A 107 7.04 5.48 -6.70
CA LEU A 107 5.99 6.50 -6.70
C LEU A 107 6.36 7.83 -6.00
N PRO A 108 7.15 7.85 -4.90
CA PRO A 108 7.62 9.10 -4.26
C PRO A 108 8.43 10.02 -5.16
N PHE A 109 8.96 9.51 -6.27
CA PHE A 109 9.74 10.30 -7.23
C PHE A 109 8.90 10.81 -8.40
N VAL A 110 7.66 10.30 -8.56
CA VAL A 110 6.75 10.69 -9.65
C VAL A 110 5.86 11.85 -9.23
N TRP A 111 5.37 11.82 -7.99
CA TRP A 111 4.36 12.76 -7.48
C TRP A 111 4.98 13.98 -6.81
#